data_AF-A0A1M6TBT4-F1
#
_entry.id   AF-A0A1M6TBT4-F1
#
_cell.length_a   1.000
_cell.length_b   1.000
_cell.length_c   1.000
_cell.angle_alpha   90.00
_cell.angle_beta   90.00
_cell.angle_gamma   90.00
#
_symmetry.space_group_name_H-M   'P 1'
#
loop_
_entity.id
_entity.type
_entity.pdbx_description
1 polymer ?
#
loop_
_entity_poly.entity_id
_entity_poly.type
_entity_poly.pdbx_seq_one_letter_code
_entity_poly.pdbx_strand_id
1 'polypeptide(L)'
;MREESYEVKCPRHIVFGDPLYFEEFKGERLKELVVDFKPPQYFKTRVILKEEEVPECPGFTLRTMSIYLAPKETLGTYLSGKMYEGQQIQQKEIGVDSACYIISVDGREEDIKTGGDGYWGDMQTLYHQHDQRKVKDAVILTVVIPDFVDFKDMQQWVNYFFEDVQLLKENKKEPKKDVPER
;
A
#
# COMPACT_ATOMS: atom_id res chain seq x y z
N MET A 1 1.25 18.40 -2.30
CA MET A 1 1.56 16.97 -2.51
C MET A 1 2.96 16.68 -1.98
N ARG A 2 3.08 15.75 -1.05
CA ARG A 2 4.33 15.22 -0.52
C ARG A 2 4.41 13.73 -0.80
N GLU A 3 5.56 13.26 -1.24
CA GLU A 3 5.80 11.85 -1.56
C GLU A 3 7.23 11.46 -1.20
N GLU A 4 7.40 10.30 -0.58
CA GLU A 4 8.71 9.71 -0.26
C GLU A 4 8.78 8.26 -0.73
N SER A 5 9.93 7.89 -1.31
CA SER A 5 10.16 6.55 -1.85
C SER A 5 11.30 5.86 -1.13
N TYR A 6 11.01 4.68 -0.58
CA TYR A 6 11.91 3.89 0.23
C TYR A 6 12.21 2.54 -0.44
N GLU A 7 13.47 2.26 -0.68
CA GLU A 7 13.91 0.89 -0.94
C GLU A 7 14.04 0.15 0.39
N VAL A 8 13.51 -1.07 0.42
CA VAL A 8 13.50 -1.92 1.61
C VAL A 8 13.80 -3.36 1.24
N LYS A 9 14.20 -4.16 2.21
CA LYS A 9 14.29 -5.62 2.05
C LYS A 9 12.93 -6.20 1.65
N CYS A 10 12.93 -7.15 0.73
CA CYS A 10 11.71 -7.85 0.36
C CYS A 10 11.15 -8.62 1.58
N PRO A 11 9.93 -8.33 2.04
CA PRO A 11 9.36 -9.05 3.17
C PRO A 11 9.11 -10.51 2.79
N ARG A 12 8.97 -11.38 3.78
CA ARG A 12 8.61 -12.79 3.61
C ARG A 12 7.11 -13.00 3.76
N HIS A 13 6.44 -12.15 4.53
CA HIS A 13 5.02 -12.23 4.80
C HIS A 13 4.44 -10.85 5.11
N ILE A 14 3.28 -10.56 4.51
CA ILE A 14 2.51 -9.35 4.75
C ILE A 14 1.08 -9.77 5.08
N VAL A 15 0.55 -9.22 6.17
CA VAL A 15 -0.86 -9.34 6.56
C VAL A 15 -1.47 -7.95 6.65
N PHE A 16 -2.68 -7.79 6.12
CA PHE A 16 -3.45 -6.55 6.24
C PHE A 16 -4.95 -6.84 6.17
N GLY A 17 -5.71 -6.30 7.13
CA GLY A 17 -7.16 -6.44 7.17
C GLY A 17 -7.73 -6.17 8.56
N ASP A 18 -9.05 -6.28 8.68
CA ASP A 18 -9.73 -6.12 9.97
C ASP A 18 -9.35 -7.25 10.96
N PRO A 19 -8.91 -6.96 12.20
CA PRO A 19 -8.67 -7.97 13.23
C PRO A 19 -9.85 -8.92 13.43
N LEU A 20 -11.08 -8.40 13.40
CA LEU A 20 -12.30 -9.18 13.60
C LEU A 20 -12.44 -10.29 12.56
N TYR A 21 -12.01 -10.04 11.32
CA TYR A 21 -12.13 -11.05 10.27
C TYR A 21 -11.27 -12.28 10.53
N PHE A 22 -10.07 -12.11 11.13
CA PHE A 22 -9.21 -13.23 11.49
C PHE A 22 -9.79 -14.10 12.60
N GLU A 23 -10.63 -13.51 13.47
CA GLU A 23 -11.31 -14.22 14.55
C GLU A 23 -12.56 -14.96 14.04
N GLU A 24 -13.37 -14.29 13.20
CA GLU A 24 -14.69 -14.77 12.79
C GLU A 24 -14.66 -15.69 11.56
N PHE A 25 -13.77 -15.43 10.60
CA PHE A 25 -13.74 -16.14 9.33
C PHE A 25 -12.55 -17.08 9.18
N LYS A 26 -12.73 -18.12 8.36
CA LYS A 26 -11.68 -19.10 8.03
C LYS A 26 -11.74 -19.48 6.55
N GLY A 27 -10.66 -20.08 6.05
CA GLY A 27 -10.61 -20.63 4.69
C GLY A 27 -10.77 -19.56 3.61
N GLU A 28 -11.54 -19.87 2.57
CA GLU A 28 -11.71 -18.97 1.42
C GLU A 28 -12.35 -17.63 1.80
N ARG A 29 -13.29 -17.62 2.75
CA ARG A 29 -13.94 -16.37 3.16
C ARG A 29 -12.95 -15.39 3.78
N LEU A 30 -12.07 -15.88 4.66
CA LEU A 30 -11.01 -15.04 5.22
C LEU A 30 -10.09 -14.53 4.11
N LYS A 31 -9.65 -15.41 3.20
CA LYS A 31 -8.77 -15.04 2.09
C LYS A 31 -9.38 -13.99 1.18
N GLU A 32 -10.69 -13.94 1.01
CA GLU A 32 -11.36 -12.88 0.22
C GLU A 32 -11.28 -11.52 0.90
N LEU A 33 -11.38 -11.48 2.22
CA LEU A 33 -11.51 -10.26 3.01
C LEU A 33 -10.18 -9.61 3.39
N VAL A 34 -9.12 -10.40 3.55
CA VAL A 34 -7.82 -9.90 4.02
C VAL A 34 -6.69 -10.14 3.02
N VAL A 35 -5.60 -9.41 3.23
CA VAL A 35 -4.30 -9.72 2.66
C VAL A 35 -3.59 -10.69 3.59
N ASP A 36 -3.23 -11.85 3.07
CA ASP A 36 -2.24 -12.77 3.64
C ASP A 36 -1.35 -13.17 2.47
N PHE A 37 -0.21 -12.49 2.33
CA PHE A 37 0.62 -12.56 1.12
C PHE A 37 2.07 -12.87 1.44
N LYS A 38 2.61 -13.87 0.74
CA LYS A 38 4.03 -14.25 0.77
C LYS A 38 4.66 -13.92 -0.57
N PRO A 39 5.38 -12.79 -0.69
CA PRO A 39 5.95 -12.39 -1.96
C PRO A 39 7.10 -13.31 -2.38
N PRO A 40 7.28 -13.54 -3.70
CA PRO A 40 8.45 -14.23 -4.20
C PRO A 40 9.74 -13.48 -3.85
N GLN A 41 10.74 -14.19 -3.33
CA GLN A 41 11.94 -13.57 -2.77
C GLN A 41 12.89 -12.96 -3.82
N TYR A 42 12.67 -13.24 -5.11
CA TYR A 42 13.37 -12.57 -6.20
C TYR A 42 12.78 -11.18 -6.53
N PHE A 43 11.63 -10.81 -5.95
CA PHE A 43 11.10 -9.46 -6.08
C PHE A 43 11.93 -8.46 -5.28
N LYS A 44 11.93 -7.23 -5.77
CA LYS A 44 12.35 -6.04 -5.03
C LYS A 44 11.12 -5.32 -4.51
N THR A 45 11.31 -4.62 -3.39
CA THR A 45 10.24 -3.93 -2.70
C THR A 45 10.51 -2.44 -2.67
N ARG A 46 9.47 -1.66 -2.97
CA ARG A 46 9.47 -0.22 -2.80
C ARG A 46 8.28 0.19 -1.95
N VAL A 47 8.52 0.95 -0.90
CA VAL A 47 7.46 1.58 -0.10
C VAL A 47 7.36 3.04 -0.50
N ILE A 48 6.15 3.47 -0.87
CA ILE A 48 5.84 4.85 -1.22
C ILE A 48 4.91 5.40 -0.14
N LEU A 49 5.35 6.46 0.52
CA LEU A 49 4.50 7.28 1.38
C LEU A 49 4.00 8.45 0.56
N LYS A 50 2.70 8.72 0.58
CA LYS A 50 2.10 9.82 -0.17
C LYS A 50 1.11 10.59 0.70
N GLU A 51 1.13 11.90 0.53
CA GLU A 51 0.20 12.84 1.12
C GLU A 51 -0.26 13.82 0.03
N GLU A 52 -1.56 13.85 -0.23
CA GLU A 52 -2.17 14.71 -1.23
C GLU A 52 -3.54 15.23 -0.81
N GLU A 53 -3.88 16.44 -1.25
CA GLU A 53 -5.23 16.96 -1.11
C GLU A 53 -6.12 16.28 -2.15
N VAL A 54 -7.33 15.92 -1.74
CA VAL A 54 -8.34 15.36 -2.64
C VAL A 54 -9.16 16.52 -3.20
N PRO A 55 -9.10 16.83 -4.51
CA PRO A 55 -9.80 17.97 -5.10
C PRO A 55 -11.31 17.97 -4.82
N GLU A 56 -11.91 16.78 -4.74
CA GLU A 56 -13.33 16.55 -4.48
C GLU A 56 -13.72 16.79 -3.01
N CYS A 57 -12.73 16.85 -2.10
CA CYS A 57 -12.92 17.05 -0.67
C CYS A 57 -11.94 18.11 -0.14
N PRO A 58 -12.17 19.41 -0.40
CA PRO A 58 -11.28 20.47 0.06
C PRO A 58 -11.05 20.45 1.57
N GLY A 59 -9.78 20.56 1.98
CA GLY A 59 -9.38 20.47 3.39
C GLY A 59 -9.16 19.04 3.89
N PHE A 60 -9.51 18.01 3.10
CA PHE A 60 -9.15 16.63 3.37
C PHE A 60 -7.81 16.29 2.72
N THR A 61 -6.92 15.71 3.52
CA THR A 61 -5.60 15.26 3.07
C THR A 61 -5.57 13.74 3.11
N LEU A 62 -5.55 13.11 1.93
CA LEU A 62 -5.39 11.67 1.82
C LEU A 62 -3.93 11.29 2.05
N ARG A 63 -3.71 10.34 2.96
CA ARG A 63 -2.42 9.73 3.23
C ARG A 63 -2.45 8.25 2.90
N THR A 64 -1.43 7.78 2.19
CA THR A 64 -1.29 6.37 1.82
C THR A 64 0.12 5.86 2.01
N MET A 65 0.21 4.57 2.35
CA MET A 65 1.42 3.78 2.27
C MET A 65 1.21 2.67 1.24
N SER A 66 1.97 2.72 0.14
CA SER A 66 1.89 1.72 -0.94
C SER A 66 3.17 0.88 -1.00
N ILE A 67 3.02 -0.44 -1.00
CA ILE A 67 4.10 -1.43 -1.05
C ILE A 67 4.09 -2.07 -2.44
N TYR A 68 5.08 -1.72 -3.26
CA TYR A 68 5.28 -2.25 -4.61
C TYR A 68 6.25 -3.42 -4.57
N LEU A 69 5.83 -4.55 -5.12
CA LEU A 69 6.56 -5.82 -5.12
C LEU A 69 6.64 -6.32 -6.56
N ALA A 70 7.83 -6.28 -7.16
CA ALA A 70 8.03 -6.70 -8.55
C ALA A 70 9.50 -7.08 -8.82
N PRO A 71 9.82 -7.79 -9.92
CA PRO A 71 11.20 -7.94 -10.38
C PRO A 71 11.88 -6.59 -10.56
N LYS A 72 13.20 -6.53 -10.33
CA LYS A 72 13.98 -5.28 -10.36
C LYS A 72 13.84 -4.55 -11.71
N GLU A 73 13.79 -5.32 -12.79
CA GLU A 73 13.79 -4.85 -14.17
C GLU A 73 12.49 -4.13 -14.53
N THR A 74 11.37 -4.50 -13.91
CA THR A 74 10.03 -4.00 -14.24
C THR A 74 9.44 -3.11 -13.16
N LEU A 75 10.00 -3.10 -11.94
CA LEU A 75 9.53 -2.29 -10.81
C LEU A 75 9.33 -0.80 -11.15
N GLY A 76 10.25 -0.20 -11.91
CA GLY A 76 10.16 1.19 -12.32
C GLY A 76 8.92 1.52 -13.17
N THR A 77 8.45 0.56 -13.98
CA THR A 77 7.23 0.70 -14.78
C THR A 77 6.02 0.88 -13.89
N TYR A 78 5.85 0.01 -12.89
CA TYR A 78 4.72 0.05 -11.96
C TYR A 78 4.78 1.26 -11.02
N LEU A 79 5.97 1.66 -10.58
CA LEU A 79 6.17 2.90 -9.83
C LEU A 79 5.75 4.15 -10.61
N SER A 80 5.79 4.11 -11.95
CA SER A 80 5.30 5.19 -12.81
C SER A 80 3.80 5.11 -13.12
N GLY A 81 3.07 4.20 -12.47
CA GLY A 81 1.64 3.97 -12.72
C GLY A 81 1.35 3.31 -14.08
N LYS A 82 2.35 2.65 -14.69
CA LYS A 82 2.22 1.98 -15.98
C LYS A 82 2.13 0.48 -15.82
N MET A 83 1.55 -0.17 -16.82
CA MET A 83 1.54 -1.62 -16.99
C MET A 83 1.92 -1.97 -18.43
N TYR A 84 2.40 -3.20 -18.65
CA TYR A 84 2.70 -3.71 -19.98
C TYR A 84 1.42 -4.15 -20.69
N GLU A 85 1.43 -4.06 -22.02
CA GLU A 85 0.37 -4.61 -22.85
C GLU A 85 0.26 -6.13 -22.64
N GLY A 86 -0.97 -6.63 -22.57
CA GLY A 86 -1.26 -8.05 -22.30
C GLY A 86 -1.30 -8.43 -20.82
N GLN A 87 -0.92 -7.53 -19.90
CA GLN A 87 -1.17 -7.72 -18.48
C GLN A 87 -2.65 -7.48 -18.12
N GLN A 88 -3.08 -8.12 -17.05
CA GLN A 88 -4.38 -7.94 -16.41
C GLN A 88 -4.16 -7.54 -14.95
N ILE A 89 -5.13 -6.82 -14.38
CA ILE A 89 -5.14 -6.41 -12.98
C ILE A 89 -6.25 -7.18 -12.27
N GLN A 90 -5.88 -7.85 -11.18
CA GLN A 90 -6.84 -8.33 -10.19
C GLN A 90 -6.74 -7.44 -8.95
N GLN A 91 -7.82 -6.73 -8.64
CA GLN A 91 -7.92 -5.89 -7.44
C GLN A 91 -8.70 -6.63 -6.35
N LYS A 92 -8.23 -6.51 -5.11
CA LYS A 92 -8.95 -6.91 -3.90
C LYS A 92 -9.03 -5.70 -2.98
N GLU A 93 -10.23 -5.18 -2.80
CA GLU A 93 -10.50 -4.11 -1.84
C GLU A 93 -10.49 -4.67 -0.42
N ILE A 94 -9.95 -3.90 0.53
CA ILE A 94 -9.82 -4.28 1.93
C ILE A 94 -10.71 -3.35 2.74
N GLY A 95 -11.82 -3.91 3.20
CA GLY A 95 -12.76 -3.24 4.09
C GLY A 95 -12.43 -3.49 5.56
N VAL A 96 -12.86 -2.58 6.42
CA VAL A 96 -12.79 -2.66 7.88
C VAL A 96 -14.16 -2.35 8.44
N ASP A 97 -14.66 -3.19 9.35
CA ASP A 97 -15.95 -3.04 10.02
C ASP A 97 -15.77 -2.71 11.52
N SER A 98 -14.62 -3.04 12.12
CA SER A 98 -14.32 -2.84 13.54
C SER A 98 -13.69 -1.48 13.87
N ALA A 99 -13.63 -0.57 12.89
CA ALA A 99 -12.89 0.70 12.96
C ALA A 99 -11.41 0.53 13.37
N CYS A 100 -10.81 -0.59 12.97
CA CYS A 100 -9.43 -0.96 13.22
C CYS A 100 -8.93 -1.87 12.08
N TYR A 101 -7.70 -1.69 11.62
CA TYR A 101 -7.02 -2.73 10.83
C TYR A 101 -5.73 -3.16 11.51
N ILE A 102 -5.33 -4.39 11.24
CA ILE A 102 -3.98 -4.88 11.51
C ILE A 102 -3.14 -4.70 10.26
N ILE A 103 -1.90 -4.25 10.44
CA ILE A 103 -0.84 -4.48 9.46
C ILE A 103 0.30 -5.24 10.12
N SER A 104 0.76 -6.31 9.46
CA SER A 104 1.89 -7.11 9.92
C SER A 104 2.87 -7.34 8.78
N VAL A 105 4.15 -7.03 9.00
CA VAL A 105 5.23 -7.28 8.05
C VAL A 105 6.31 -8.10 8.75
N ASP A 106 6.50 -9.34 8.29
CA ASP A 106 7.42 -10.30 8.89
C ASP A 106 7.24 -10.49 10.42
N GLY A 107 6.01 -10.38 10.89
CA GLY A 107 5.63 -10.53 12.30
C GLY A 107 5.76 -9.25 13.13
N ARG A 108 6.22 -8.14 12.55
CA ARG A 108 6.10 -6.80 13.17
C ARG A 108 4.71 -6.28 12.90
N GLU A 109 3.91 -6.20 13.95
CA GLU A 109 2.48 -6.00 13.87
C GLU A 109 2.06 -4.75 14.63
N GLU A 110 1.05 -4.05 14.13
CA GLU A 110 0.33 -2.99 14.84
C GLU A 110 -1.16 -3.04 14.52
N ASP A 111 -1.95 -2.75 15.56
CA ASP A 111 -3.37 -2.46 15.47
C ASP A 111 -3.56 -0.95 15.26
N ILE A 112 -4.03 -0.56 14.09
CA ILE A 112 -4.25 0.84 13.74
C ILE A 112 -5.74 1.13 13.78
N LYS A 113 -6.14 1.97 14.74
CA LYS A 113 -7.50 2.51 14.78
C LYS A 113 -7.71 3.39 13.56
N THR A 114 -8.85 3.21 12.91
CA THR A 114 -9.21 3.97 11.72
C THR A 114 -10.19 5.09 12.02
N GLY A 115 -10.91 4.97 13.15
CA GLY A 115 -11.95 5.92 13.55
C GLY A 115 -13.28 5.73 12.83
N GLY A 116 -13.34 4.84 11.83
CA GLY A 116 -14.55 4.51 11.07
C GLY A 116 -14.43 3.21 10.29
N ASP A 117 -15.56 2.66 9.87
CA ASP A 117 -15.65 1.50 8.99
C ASP A 117 -15.46 1.90 7.51
N GLY A 118 -15.52 0.92 6.61
CA GLY A 118 -15.47 1.11 5.16
C GLY A 118 -14.16 0.69 4.51
N TYR A 119 -13.80 1.34 3.40
CA TYR A 119 -12.62 1.00 2.59
C TYR A 119 -11.34 1.60 3.18
N TRP A 120 -10.32 0.76 3.41
CA TRP A 120 -9.04 1.20 3.98
C TRP A 120 -7.82 0.81 3.15
N GLY A 121 -8.03 0.29 1.95
CA GLY A 121 -6.94 -0.04 1.04
C GLY A 121 -7.30 -1.13 0.06
N ASP A 122 -6.33 -1.51 -0.76
CA ASP A 122 -6.48 -2.55 -1.75
C ASP A 122 -5.16 -3.27 -2.05
N MET A 123 -5.27 -4.50 -2.52
CA MET A 123 -4.18 -5.25 -3.12
C MET A 123 -4.45 -5.47 -4.60
N GLN A 124 -3.59 -4.90 -5.45
CA GLN A 124 -3.58 -5.14 -6.89
C GLN A 124 -2.52 -6.18 -7.24
N THR A 125 -2.92 -7.22 -7.96
CA THR A 125 -2.00 -8.18 -8.56
C THR A 125 -2.01 -7.98 -10.07
N LEU A 126 -0.88 -7.57 -10.62
CA LEU A 126 -0.64 -7.52 -12.05
C LEU A 126 -0.10 -8.87 -12.50
N TYR A 127 -0.66 -9.39 -13.59
CA TYR A 127 -0.30 -10.71 -14.10
C TYR A 127 -0.50 -10.81 -15.60
N HIS A 128 0.20 -11.74 -16.22
CA HIS A 128 -0.08 -12.19 -17.58
C HIS A 128 -0.36 -13.70 -17.59
N GLN A 129 -0.92 -14.17 -18.70
CA GLN A 129 -1.11 -15.58 -18.97
C GLN A 129 0.09 -16.10 -19.77
N HIS A 130 0.74 -17.15 -19.26
CA HIS A 130 1.79 -17.87 -19.97
C HIS A 130 1.51 -19.37 -19.85
N ASP A 131 1.34 -20.07 -20.98
CA ASP A 131 1.02 -21.50 -21.04
C ASP A 131 -0.10 -21.93 -20.08
N GLN A 132 -1.24 -21.24 -20.14
CA GLN A 132 -2.43 -21.45 -19.29
C GLN A 132 -2.20 -21.20 -17.78
N ARG A 133 -1.05 -20.64 -17.40
CA ARG A 133 -0.74 -20.27 -16.01
C ARG A 133 -0.75 -18.76 -15.84
N LYS A 134 -1.31 -18.35 -14.70
CA LYS A 134 -1.26 -16.97 -14.21
C LYS A 134 0.11 -16.69 -13.62
N VAL A 135 0.93 -15.88 -14.31
CA VAL A 135 2.24 -15.45 -13.82
C VAL A 135 2.08 -14.08 -13.17
N LYS A 136 2.38 -13.97 -11.88
CA LYS A 136 2.34 -12.69 -11.16
C LYS A 136 3.57 -11.87 -11.51
N ASP A 137 3.33 -10.71 -12.10
CA ASP A 137 4.39 -9.79 -12.51
C ASP A 137 4.66 -8.73 -11.45
N ALA A 138 3.62 -8.28 -10.75
CA ALA A 138 3.74 -7.36 -9.63
C ALA A 138 2.56 -7.49 -8.66
N VAL A 139 2.82 -7.07 -7.43
CA VAL A 139 1.79 -6.83 -6.42
C VAL A 139 1.97 -5.43 -5.86
N ILE A 140 0.87 -4.69 -5.75
CA ILE A 140 0.84 -3.36 -5.15
C ILE A 140 -0.19 -3.43 -4.03
N LEU A 141 0.25 -3.27 -2.79
CA LEU A 141 -0.62 -3.14 -1.63
C LEU A 141 -0.68 -1.68 -1.23
N THR A 142 -1.86 -1.06 -1.27
CA THR A 142 -2.06 0.31 -0.79
C THR A 142 -2.86 0.27 0.51
N VAL A 143 -2.33 0.92 1.53
CA VAL A 143 -2.99 1.12 2.83
C VAL A 143 -3.33 2.60 2.99
N VAL A 144 -4.59 2.89 3.28
CA VAL A 144 -5.06 4.23 3.64
C VAL A 144 -4.70 4.49 5.09
N ILE A 145 -4.08 5.63 5.35
CA ILE A 145 -3.61 6.03 6.66
C ILE A 145 -4.67 6.92 7.33
N PRO A 146 -5.06 6.68 8.59
CA PRO A 146 -6.06 7.48 9.28
C PRO A 146 -5.65 8.96 9.39
N ASP A 147 -6.64 9.87 9.35
CA ASP A 147 -6.40 11.32 9.25
C ASP A 147 -5.60 11.93 10.40
N PHE A 148 -5.67 11.31 11.58
CA PHE A 148 -4.97 11.74 12.78
C PHE A 148 -3.51 11.25 12.85
N VAL A 149 -3.08 10.42 11.90
CA VAL A 149 -1.69 10.00 11.74
C VAL A 149 -1.02 10.96 10.77
N ASP A 150 0.09 11.56 11.19
CA ASP A 150 0.81 12.51 10.36
C ASP A 150 1.89 11.83 9.49
N PHE A 151 2.51 12.60 8.59
CA PHE A 151 3.52 12.05 7.71
C PHE A 151 4.77 11.54 8.46
N LYS A 152 5.11 12.15 9.60
CA LYS A 152 6.27 11.73 10.40
C LYS A 152 5.99 10.39 11.09
N ASP A 153 4.77 10.14 11.50
CA ASP A 153 4.34 8.84 12.02
C ASP A 153 4.44 7.76 10.94
N MET A 154 4.01 8.07 9.71
CA MET A 154 4.19 7.17 8.57
C MET A 154 5.67 6.83 8.32
N GLN A 155 6.57 7.81 8.43
CA GLN A 155 8.02 7.55 8.32
C GLN A 155 8.52 6.61 9.41
N GLN A 156 8.03 6.75 10.65
CA GLN A 156 8.37 5.84 11.74
C GLN A 156 7.85 4.42 11.46
N TRP A 157 6.64 4.29 10.91
CA TRP A 157 6.08 3.01 10.52
C TRP A 157 6.91 2.31 9.44
N VAL A 158 7.42 3.03 8.44
CA VAL A 158 8.33 2.42 7.44
C VAL A 158 9.56 1.83 8.12
N ASN A 159 10.16 2.55 9.07
CA ASN A 159 11.34 2.07 9.81
C ASN A 159 11.02 0.95 10.81
N TYR A 160 9.78 0.88 11.29
CA TYR A 160 9.32 -0.18 12.17
C TYR A 160 9.04 -1.46 11.38
N PHE A 161 8.18 -1.42 10.37
CA PHE A 161 7.71 -2.60 9.65
C PHE A 161 8.78 -3.24 8.77
N PHE A 162 9.65 -2.44 8.15
CA PHE A 162 10.54 -2.90 7.10
C PHE A 162 12.01 -2.91 7.54
N GLU A 163 12.78 -3.84 6.96
CA GLU A 163 14.22 -3.94 7.16
C GLU A 163 14.99 -3.28 6.01
N ASP A 164 16.26 -2.93 6.26
CA ASP A 164 17.19 -2.33 5.29
C ASP A 164 16.63 -1.08 4.60
N VAL A 165 15.93 -0.24 5.36
CA VAL A 165 15.24 0.95 4.85
C VAL A 165 16.23 2.00 4.33
N GLN A 166 16.04 2.38 3.07
CA GLN A 166 16.82 3.44 2.40
C GLN A 166 15.89 4.41 1.68
N LEU A 167 15.88 5.67 2.11
CA LEU A 167 15.17 6.75 1.40
C LEU A 167 15.89 7.05 0.08
N LEU A 168 15.18 6.92 -1.05
CA LEU A 168 15.76 7.19 -2.37
C LEU A 168 15.35 8.54 -2.95
N LYS A 169 14.13 8.99 -2.67
CA LYS A 169 13.59 10.24 -3.23
C LYS A 169 12.57 10.86 -2.30
N GLU A 170 12.60 12.18 -2.21
CA GLU A 170 11.58 13.00 -1.58
C GLU A 170 11.09 14.03 -2.62
N ASN A 171 9.79 14.03 -2.91
CA ASN A 171 9.13 15.02 -3.76
C ASN A 171 8.19 15.85 -2.89
N LYS A 172 8.51 17.13 -2.70
CA LYS A 172 7.60 18.12 -2.09
C LYS A 172 7.20 19.13 -3.15
N LYS A 173 5.91 19.20 -3.49
CA LYS A 173 5.34 20.35 -4.21
C LYS A 173 4.70 21.26 -3.19
N GLU A 174 5.24 22.47 -3.04
CA GLU A 174 4.62 23.52 -2.24
C GLU A 174 3.22 23.85 -2.79
N PRO A 175 2.23 24.14 -1.93
CA PRO A 175 0.94 24.65 -2.39
C PRO A 175 1.18 25.96 -3.15
N LYS A 176 0.60 26.06 -4.35
CA LYS A 176 0.60 27.33 -5.09
C LYS A 176 -0.13 28.35 -4.21
N LYS A 177 0.56 29.39 -3.78
CA LYS A 177 -0.10 30.56 -3.17
C LYS A 177 -1.02 31.14 -4.25
N ASP A 178 -2.32 31.15 -4.00
CA ASP A 178 -3.25 31.92 -4.80
C ASP A 178 -2.78 33.38 -4.82
N VAL A 179 -2.39 33.85 -5.99
CA VAL A 179 -2.11 35.26 -6.23
C VAL A 179 -3.49 35.93 -6.27
N PRO A 180 -3.80 36.88 -5.37
CA PRO A 180 -5.08 37.56 -5.43
C PRO A 180 -5.17 38.30 -6.77
N GLU A 181 -6.18 37.97 -7.56
CA GLU A 181 -6.54 38.71 -8.77
C GLU A 181 -6.84 40.17 -8.36
N ARG A 182 -6.21 41.11 -9.08
CA ARG A 182 -6.37 42.56 -8.91
C ARG A 182 -7.44 43.10 -9.83
#